data_AF-A0A2V9ZPA6-F1
#
_entry.id   AF-A0A2V9ZPA6-F1
#
_cell.length_a   1.000
_cell.length_b   1.000
_cell.length_c   1.000
_cell.angle_alpha   90.00
_cell.angle_beta   90.00
_cell.angle_gamma   90.00
#
_symmetry.space_group_name_H-M   'P 1'
#
loop_
_entity.id
_entity.type
_entity.pdbx_description
1 polymer ?
#
loop_
_entity_poly.entity_id
_entity_poly.type
_entity_poly.pdbx_seq_one_letter_code
_entity_poly.pdbx_strand_id
1 'polypeptide(L)'
;MWKLRTIPFAAGTVIATALVFWGQTAQPDLPPGPVKAKATTACTECHDARIILQQRLSKAAWTKEVDKMVKWGAVVDAADRDLMIDYFSTNFPPDKAPYVAERSASTKSKK
;
A
#
# COMPACT_ATOMS: atom_id res chain seq x y z
N MET A 1 -30.13 46.50 38.08
CA MET A 1 -31.39 45.97 37.49
C MET A 1 -31.22 45.86 35.98
N TRP A 2 -30.52 44.79 35.53
CA TRP A 2 -30.32 44.47 34.11
C TRP A 2 -31.55 43.68 33.65
N LYS A 3 -32.35 44.28 32.77
CA LYS A 3 -33.48 43.62 32.10
C LYS A 3 -32.99 42.65 31.02
N LEU A 4 -33.44 41.41 31.17
CA LEU A 4 -33.30 40.25 30.29
C LEU A 4 -33.47 40.58 28.79
N ARG A 5 -32.61 40.00 27.95
CA ARG A 5 -32.88 39.86 26.51
C ARG A 5 -32.47 38.46 26.07
N THR A 6 -33.41 37.53 26.19
CA THR A 6 -33.34 36.18 25.63
C THR A 6 -33.26 36.29 24.10
N ILE A 7 -32.21 35.73 23.52
CA ILE A 7 -32.04 35.62 22.07
C ILE A 7 -32.83 34.37 21.63
N PRO A 8 -33.85 34.51 20.75
CA PRO A 8 -34.52 33.34 20.20
C PRO A 8 -33.56 32.62 19.26
N PHE A 9 -33.28 31.35 19.53
CA PHE A 9 -32.71 30.43 18.56
C PHE A 9 -33.73 30.22 17.44
N ALA A 10 -33.63 31.03 16.39
CA ALA A 10 -34.34 30.82 15.13
C ALA A 10 -33.42 30.06 14.16
N ALA A 11 -33.93 28.96 13.63
CA ALA A 11 -33.63 28.31 12.34
C ALA A 11 -32.22 28.58 11.75
N GLY A 12 -31.31 27.61 11.68
CA GLY A 12 -31.55 26.34 11.00
C GLY A 12 -31.22 26.47 9.50
N THR A 13 -29.92 26.46 9.17
CA THR A 13 -29.35 25.87 7.94
C THR A 13 -27.85 25.70 8.15
N VAL A 14 -27.43 24.53 8.67
CA VAL A 14 -26.05 24.07 8.49
C VAL A 14 -26.00 23.51 7.09
N ILE A 15 -25.37 24.22 6.15
CA ILE A 15 -25.06 23.68 4.84
C ILE A 15 -24.05 22.56 5.08
N ALA A 16 -24.53 21.32 4.99
CA ALA A 16 -23.71 20.12 5.03
C ALA A 16 -22.79 20.15 3.80
N THR A 17 -21.53 20.54 4.00
CA THR A 17 -20.48 20.32 3.00
C THR A 17 -20.28 18.81 2.90
N ALA A 18 -20.87 18.21 1.86
CA ALA A 18 -20.56 16.84 1.48
C ALA A 18 -19.07 16.77 1.14
N LEU A 19 -18.26 16.27 2.08
CA LEU A 19 -16.90 15.85 1.79
C LEU A 19 -17.03 14.67 0.84
N VAL A 20 -16.78 14.93 -0.44
CA VAL A 20 -16.60 13.88 -1.45
C VAL A 20 -15.32 13.15 -1.05
N PHE A 21 -15.45 12.06 -0.29
CA PHE A 21 -14.35 11.13 -0.04
C PHE A 21 -13.99 10.50 -1.39
N TRP A 22 -13.00 11.05 -2.06
CA TRP A 22 -12.40 10.42 -3.23
C TRP A 22 -11.86 9.06 -2.77
N GLY A 23 -12.37 7.98 -3.38
CA GLY A 23 -11.99 6.61 -3.04
C GLY A 23 -10.48 6.45 -3.13
N GLN A 24 -9.85 6.10 -2.03
CA GLN A 24 -8.43 5.76 -2.00
C GLN A 24 -8.24 4.47 -2.80
N THR A 25 -7.53 4.57 -3.92
CA THR A 25 -7.13 3.38 -4.67
C THR A 25 -6.18 2.58 -3.79
N ALA A 26 -6.66 1.47 -3.23
CA ALA A 26 -5.83 0.56 -2.46
C ALA A 26 -4.63 0.13 -3.32
N GLN A 27 -3.41 0.47 -2.90
CA GLN A 27 -2.23 -0.06 -3.56
C GLN A 27 -2.17 -1.57 -3.32
N PRO A 28 -1.70 -2.36 -4.30
CA PRO A 28 -1.58 -3.80 -4.15
C PRO A 28 -0.70 -4.15 -2.95
N ASP A 29 -1.27 -4.89 -2.00
CA ASP A 29 -0.66 -5.10 -0.69
C ASP A 29 0.25 -6.34 -0.69
N LEU A 30 1.36 -6.26 0.06
CA LEU A 30 2.23 -7.40 0.27
C LEU A 30 1.55 -8.43 1.20
N PRO A 31 1.79 -9.74 1.02
CA PRO A 31 1.20 -10.79 1.86
C PRO A 31 1.42 -10.55 3.36
N PRO A 32 0.50 -10.99 4.25
CA PRO A 32 0.74 -10.90 5.69
C PRO A 32 2.02 -11.66 6.08
N GLY A 33 2.77 -11.11 7.04
CA GLY A 33 3.97 -11.76 7.58
C GLY A 33 4.76 -10.87 8.53
N PRO A 34 5.69 -11.44 9.32
CA PRO A 34 6.41 -10.72 10.37
C PRO A 34 7.19 -9.51 9.88
N VAL A 35 7.69 -9.56 8.64
CA VAL A 35 8.49 -8.48 8.02
C VAL A 35 7.72 -7.65 6.99
N LYS A 36 6.40 -7.88 6.84
CA LYS A 36 5.58 -7.16 5.84
C LYS A 36 5.73 -5.65 5.98
N ALA A 37 5.54 -5.12 7.19
CA ALA A 37 5.59 -3.67 7.42
C ALA A 37 6.94 -3.07 7.02
N LYS A 38 8.05 -3.74 7.39
CA LYS A 38 9.40 -3.31 7.01
C LYS A 38 9.64 -3.42 5.50
N ALA A 39 9.15 -4.48 4.86
CA ALA A 39 9.25 -4.66 3.40
C ALA A 39 8.45 -3.59 2.64
N THR A 40 7.24 -3.25 3.12
CA THR A 40 6.47 -2.13 2.58
C THR A 40 7.28 -0.85 2.71
N THR A 41 7.69 -0.48 3.93
CA THR A 41 8.45 0.76 4.15
C THR A 41 9.77 0.82 3.38
N ALA A 42 10.54 -0.26 3.27
CA ALA A 42 11.85 -0.19 2.62
C ALA A 42 11.77 -0.26 1.09
N CYS A 43 10.81 -1.00 0.55
CA CYS A 43 10.78 -1.33 -0.88
C CYS A 43 9.74 -0.56 -1.68
N THR A 44 8.87 0.23 -1.04
CA THR A 44 7.87 1.04 -1.75
C THR A 44 8.12 2.55 -1.75
N GLU A 45 9.28 3.01 -1.28
CA GLU A 45 9.67 4.43 -1.31
C GLU A 45 9.96 4.93 -2.73
N CYS A 46 10.46 4.05 -3.61
CA CYS A 46 10.86 4.43 -4.97
C CYS A 46 9.90 3.92 -6.06
N HIS A 47 9.16 2.85 -5.82
CA HIS A 47 8.23 2.25 -6.78
C HIS A 47 7.13 1.45 -6.07
N ASP A 48 6.01 1.20 -6.75
CA ASP A 48 4.90 0.46 -6.15
C ASP A 48 5.20 -1.04 -5.92
N ALA A 49 4.49 -1.64 -4.95
CA ALA A 49 4.59 -3.04 -4.58
C ALA A 49 4.26 -4.03 -5.71
N ARG A 50 3.54 -3.61 -6.77
CA ARG A 50 3.29 -4.45 -7.95
C ARG A 50 4.55 -5.06 -8.55
N ILE A 51 5.67 -4.34 -8.55
CA ILE A 51 6.94 -4.86 -9.06
C ILE A 51 7.34 -6.11 -8.27
N ILE A 52 7.16 -6.12 -6.95
CA ILE A 52 7.45 -7.25 -6.07
C ILE A 52 6.44 -8.38 -6.31
N LEU A 53 5.15 -8.05 -6.36
CA LEU A 53 4.06 -9.04 -6.52
C LEU A 53 4.17 -9.85 -7.82
N GLN A 54 4.73 -9.25 -8.87
CA GLN A 54 4.91 -9.86 -10.19
C GLN A 54 6.04 -10.88 -10.26
N GLN A 55 6.98 -10.86 -9.32
CA GLN A 55 8.18 -11.70 -9.37
C GLN A 55 7.88 -13.17 -9.08
N ARG A 56 8.59 -14.09 -9.74
CA ARG A 56 8.57 -15.53 -9.48
C ARG A 56 10.01 -16.03 -9.45
N LEU A 57 10.69 -15.71 -8.36
CA LEU A 57 12.14 -15.81 -8.25
C LEU A 57 12.53 -16.83 -7.19
N SER A 58 13.66 -17.51 -7.42
CA SER A 58 14.26 -18.38 -6.41
C SER A 58 14.83 -17.54 -5.26
N LYS A 59 15.10 -18.17 -4.11
CA LYS A 59 15.76 -17.49 -2.98
C LYS A 59 17.05 -16.78 -3.41
N ALA A 60 17.90 -17.45 -4.21
CA ALA A 60 19.14 -16.86 -4.72
C ALA A 60 18.91 -15.65 -5.64
N ALA A 61 17.84 -15.65 -6.44
CA ALA A 61 17.48 -14.48 -7.25
C ALA A 61 16.91 -13.35 -6.38
N TRP A 62 16.08 -13.66 -5.39
CA TRP A 62 15.60 -12.66 -4.42
C TRP A 62 16.73 -12.02 -3.61
N THR A 63 17.76 -12.79 -3.24
CA THR A 63 18.98 -12.24 -2.62
C THR A 63 19.58 -11.14 -3.49
N LYS A 64 19.76 -11.39 -4.79
CA LYS A 64 20.31 -10.41 -5.73
C LYS A 64 19.42 -9.17 -5.86
N GLU A 65 18.10 -9.36 -5.87
CA GLU A 65 17.15 -8.25 -5.98
C GLU A 65 17.16 -7.36 -4.73
N VAL A 66 17.10 -7.95 -3.53
CA VAL A 66 17.19 -7.20 -2.27
C VAL A 66 18.52 -6.47 -2.16
N ASP A 67 19.64 -7.13 -2.50
CA ASP A 67 20.98 -6.50 -2.51
C ASP A 67 21.07 -5.32 -3.46
N LYS A 68 20.48 -5.47 -4.65
CA LYS A 68 20.42 -4.41 -5.65
C LYS A 68 19.63 -3.22 -5.13
N MET A 69 18.49 -3.44 -4.48
CA MET A 69 17.69 -2.35 -3.90
C MET A 69 18.43 -1.64 -2.77
N VAL A 70 19.11 -2.38 -1.89
CA VAL A 70 19.94 -1.78 -0.82
C VAL A 70 21.07 -0.95 -1.43
N LYS A 71 21.75 -1.48 -2.45
CA LYS A 71 22.78 -0.72 -3.19
C LYS A 71 22.23 0.55 -3.86
N TRP A 72 20.95 0.56 -4.24
CA TRP A 72 20.28 1.71 -4.85
C TRP A 72 19.65 2.67 -3.83
N GLY A 73 19.78 2.39 -2.53
CA GLY A 73 19.36 3.30 -1.47
C GLY A 73 18.19 2.83 -0.62
N ALA A 74 17.67 1.61 -0.82
CA ALA A 74 16.69 1.05 0.10
C ALA A 74 17.32 0.85 1.48
N VAL A 75 16.69 1.40 2.51
CA VAL A 75 17.18 1.31 3.89
C VAL A 75 16.66 0.02 4.51
N VAL A 76 17.52 -1.00 4.57
CA VAL A 76 17.22 -2.31 5.16
C VAL A 76 18.35 -2.68 6.12
N ASP A 77 18.00 -2.92 7.39
CA ASP A 77 18.97 -3.37 8.39
C ASP A 77 19.50 -4.77 8.07
N ALA A 78 20.75 -5.04 8.44
CA ALA A 78 21.40 -6.33 8.19
C ALA A 78 20.60 -7.52 8.75
N ALA A 79 19.96 -7.35 9.91
CA ALA A 79 19.13 -8.38 10.53
C ALA A 79 17.81 -8.64 9.78
N ASP A 80 17.26 -7.62 9.12
CA ASP A 80 16.00 -7.74 8.38
C ASP A 80 16.22 -8.23 6.95
N ARG A 81 17.41 -8.01 6.38
CA ARG A 81 17.73 -8.41 5.01
C ARG A 81 17.43 -9.88 4.74
N ASP A 82 17.93 -10.78 5.59
CA ASP A 82 17.75 -12.22 5.39
C ASP A 82 16.30 -12.64 5.62
N LEU A 83 15.63 -12.04 6.62
CA LEU A 83 14.20 -12.26 6.86
C LEU A 83 13.35 -11.80 5.67
N MET A 84 13.74 -10.71 5.01
CA MET A 84 13.06 -10.16 3.85
C MET A 84 13.25 -11.05 2.61
N ILE A 85 14.46 -11.60 2.41
CA ILE A 85 14.74 -12.59 1.37
C ILE A 85 13.90 -13.85 1.57
N ASP A 86 13.82 -14.35 2.80
CA ASP A 86 13.01 -15.52 3.14
C ASP A 86 11.52 -15.25 2.92
N TYR A 87 11.06 -14.08 3.34
CA TYR A 87 9.68 -13.66 3.15
C TYR A 87 9.31 -13.55 1.67
N PHE A 88 10.14 -12.89 0.84
CA PHE A 88 9.84 -12.77 -0.59
C PHE A 88 9.94 -14.11 -1.32
N SER A 89 10.94 -14.93 -1.03
CA SER A 89 11.08 -16.24 -1.66
C SER A 89 9.99 -17.22 -1.26
N THR A 90 9.48 -17.14 -0.03
CA THR A 90 8.33 -17.95 0.43
C THR A 90 7.03 -17.51 -0.25
N ASN A 91 6.82 -16.20 -0.40
CA ASN A 91 5.57 -15.67 -0.92
C ASN A 91 5.51 -15.63 -2.45
N PHE A 92 6.66 -15.58 -3.12
CA PHE A 92 6.80 -15.39 -4.56
C PHE A 92 7.82 -16.36 -5.20
N PRO A 93 7.66 -17.69 -4.99
CA PRO A 93 8.58 -18.68 -5.53
C PRO A 93 8.37 -18.90 -7.05
N PRO A 94 9.32 -19.54 -7.76
CA PRO A 94 9.27 -19.74 -9.21
C PRO A 94 8.06 -20.54 -9.72
N ASP A 95 7.53 -21.44 -8.90
CA ASP A 95 6.43 -22.35 -9.22
C ASP A 95 5.04 -21.74 -8.98
N LYS A 96 4.96 -20.57 -8.34
CA LYS A 96 3.69 -19.89 -8.12
C LYS A 96 3.16 -19.30 -9.43
N ALA A 97 1.85 -19.45 -9.68
CA ALA A 97 1.20 -18.91 -10.88
C ALA A 97 1.50 -17.40 -11.06
N PRO A 98 1.62 -16.89 -12.30
CA PRO A 98 1.91 -15.48 -12.56
C PRO A 98 0.95 -14.51 -11.87
N TYR A 99 1.43 -13.32 -11.53
CA TYR A 99 0.57 -12.30 -10.93
C TYR A 99 -0.47 -11.83 -11.95
N VAL A 100 -1.75 -11.94 -11.58
CA VAL A 100 -2.85 -11.38 -12.36
C VAL A 100 -3.13 -9.99 -11.82
N ALA A 101 -2.60 -8.98 -12.49
CA ALA A 101 -2.99 -7.60 -12.19
C ALA A 101 -4.47 -7.42 -12.54
N GLU A 102 -5.26 -6.88 -11.63
CA GLU A 102 -6.54 -6.28 -11.99
C GLU A 102 -6.25 -5.12 -12.94
N ARG A 103 -6.33 -5.39 -14.24
CA ARG A 103 -6.27 -4.35 -15.26
C ARG A 103 -7.45 -3.43 -14.93
N SER A 104 -7.19 -2.15 -14.67
CA SER A 104 -8.20 -1.14 -14.33
C SER A 104 -9.50 -1.47 -15.03
N ALA A 105 -10.51 -1.87 -14.26
CA ALA A 105 -11.83 -2.09 -14.78
C ALA A 105 -12.35 -0.72 -15.24
N SER A 106 -11.97 -0.30 -16.45
CA SER A 106 -12.89 0.41 -17.30
C SER A 106 -14.02 -0.57 -17.54
N THR A 107 -14.99 -0.59 -16.61
CA THR A 107 -16.37 -0.83 -16.96
C THR A 107 -16.62 0.10 -18.14
N LYS A 108 -16.52 -0.45 -19.35
CA LYS A 108 -17.15 0.11 -20.52
C LYS A 108 -18.59 0.31 -20.08
N SER A 109 -18.96 1.56 -19.77
CA SER A 109 -20.34 1.93 -19.57
C SER A 109 -21.06 1.49 -20.84
N LYS A 110 -21.83 0.41 -20.72
CA LYS A 110 -22.45 -0.26 -21.86
C LYS A 110 -23.73 0.48 -22.18
N LYS A 111 -23.62 1.34 -23.20
CA LYS A 111 -24.66 2.06 -23.96
C LYS A 111 -25.51 3.07 -23.21
#